data_AF-A0A6N9RB72-F1
#
_entry.id   AF-A0A6N9RB72-F1
#
_cell.length_a   1.000
_cell.length_b   1.000
_cell.length_c   1.000
_cell.angle_alpha   90.00
_cell.angle_beta   90.00
_cell.angle_gamma   90.00
#
_symmetry.space_group_name_H-M   'P 1'
#
loop_
_entity.id
_entity.type
_entity.pdbx_description
1 polymer ?
#
loop_
_entity_poly.entity_id
_entity_poly.type
_entity_poly.pdbx_seq_one_letter_code
_entity_poly.pdbx_strand_id
1 'polypeptide(L)'
;MVNGERVEVNTRYPATIKNPKKESTTNSVICAWWHQPPTAITPLQALRIAVDCLETNRVVPGDAAVIVARAFRQYLDGQLDITGNLGLRPRQGGAHDVPAKVERRMVRDAAIKHLYDAQPEGCKTAKAQQVADMLKTPPDASQVTEADVFAYLLNLHQQFGTELPKSMRQVLRVVEGKP
;
A
#
# COMPACT_ATOMS: atom_id res chain seq x y z
N MET A 1 -82.78 -23.60 35.50
CA MET A 1 -82.19 -22.90 36.66
C MET A 1 -81.07 -22.02 36.07
N VAL A 2 -81.29 -20.74 35.71
CA VAL A 2 -81.59 -19.55 36.56
C VAL A 2 -80.44 -19.41 37.57
N ASN A 3 -79.50 -18.47 37.58
CA ASN A 3 -79.32 -17.09 37.07
C ASN A 3 -77.79 -16.89 36.82
N GLY A 4 -77.27 -15.99 35.98
CA GLY A 4 -77.65 -14.61 35.79
C GLY A 4 -76.93 -13.72 36.80
N GLU A 5 -75.75 -13.19 36.47
CA GLU A 5 -75.38 -11.83 36.87
C GLU A 5 -74.19 -11.28 36.08
N ARG A 6 -74.46 -10.13 35.49
CA ARG A 6 -73.61 -9.31 34.64
C ARG A 6 -73.26 -8.10 35.50
N VAL A 7 -71.99 -7.87 35.81
CA VAL A 7 -71.56 -6.69 36.57
C VAL A 7 -70.68 -5.80 35.70
N GLU A 8 -71.40 -4.90 35.05
CA GLU A 8 -71.14 -3.48 34.78
C GLU A 8 -69.68 -2.98 34.75
N VAL A 9 -69.26 -2.61 33.54
CA VAL A 9 -68.18 -1.65 33.27
C VAL A 9 -68.67 -0.28 33.71
N ASN A 10 -68.11 0.29 34.78
CA ASN A 10 -68.39 1.66 35.19
C ASN A 10 -67.16 2.55 34.93
N THR A 11 -67.21 3.26 33.81
CA THR A 11 -66.36 4.39 33.45
C THR A 11 -66.62 5.56 34.39
N ARG A 12 -65.69 5.89 35.29
CA ARG A 12 -65.58 7.22 35.90
C ARG A 12 -64.13 7.59 36.20
N TYR A 13 -63.55 8.45 35.37
CA TYR A 13 -62.54 9.42 35.84
C TYR A 13 -63.21 10.31 36.91
N PRO A 14 -62.47 10.75 37.94
CA PRO A 14 -61.90 12.10 37.80
C PRO A 14 -60.57 12.33 38.56
N ALA A 15 -60.07 13.53 38.29
CA ALA A 15 -59.20 14.35 39.15
C ALA A 15 -57.68 14.24 38.94
N THR A 16 -57.20 15.19 38.13
CA THR A 16 -55.89 15.82 38.14
C THR A 16 -55.34 15.99 39.57
N ILE A 17 -54.25 15.30 39.91
CA ILE A 17 -53.49 15.58 41.13
C ILE A 17 -52.26 16.41 40.74
N LYS A 18 -52.22 17.59 41.36
CA LYS A 18 -51.26 18.67 41.18
C LYS A 18 -49.83 18.20 41.45
N ASN A 19 -48.89 18.62 40.60
CA ASN A 19 -47.45 18.59 40.90
C ASN A 19 -47.14 19.46 42.13
N PRO A 20 -46.42 18.95 43.15
CA PRO A 20 -45.57 19.78 43.98
C PRO A 20 -44.12 19.70 43.48
N LYS A 21 -43.56 20.86 43.15
CA LYS A 21 -42.14 21.06 42.85
C LYS A 21 -41.34 21.03 44.16
N LYS A 22 -40.17 20.37 44.07
CA LYS A 22 -38.89 20.60 44.77
C LYS A 22 -38.58 19.84 46.08
N GLU A 23 -37.57 18.98 45.90
CA GLU A 23 -36.33 18.86 46.68
C GLU A 23 -36.41 18.28 48.09
N SER A 24 -35.88 17.07 48.26
CA SER A 24 -34.71 16.87 49.13
C SER A 24 -34.15 15.44 49.01
N THR A 25 -32.84 15.41 48.90
CA THR A 25 -31.93 14.28 48.83
C THR A 25 -32.24 13.18 49.83
N THR A 26 -32.49 11.96 49.33
CA THR A 26 -32.01 10.75 49.96
C THR A 26 -31.35 9.90 48.88
N ASN A 27 -30.07 9.64 49.07
CA ASN A 27 -29.26 8.76 48.24
C ASN A 27 -29.96 7.41 48.12
N SER A 28 -30.65 7.20 47.01
CA SER A 28 -31.02 5.86 46.57
C SER A 28 -29.72 5.18 46.19
N VAL A 29 -29.15 4.45 47.15
CA VAL A 29 -28.15 3.43 46.86
C VAL A 29 -28.89 2.34 46.09
N ILE A 30 -28.98 2.53 44.78
CA ILE A 30 -29.42 1.49 43.86
C ILE A 30 -28.33 0.42 43.92
N CYS A 31 -28.58 -0.63 44.70
CA CYS A 31 -27.82 -1.87 44.69
C CYS A 31 -27.94 -2.53 43.31
N ALA A 32 -27.10 -2.11 42.37
CA ALA A 32 -27.01 -2.70 41.04
C ALA A 32 -26.00 -3.87 41.03
N TRP A 33 -26.31 -4.94 41.77
CA TRP A 33 -25.48 -6.17 41.75
C TRP A 33 -25.61 -6.96 40.43
N TRP A 34 -26.50 -6.52 39.52
CA TRP A 34 -26.72 -7.12 38.20
C TRP A 34 -26.38 -6.19 37.01
N HIS A 35 -25.86 -4.99 37.25
CA HIS A 35 -25.29 -4.12 36.19
C HIS A 35 -23.81 -3.88 36.47
N GLN A 36 -22.99 -4.92 36.38
CA GLN A 36 -21.61 -4.67 36.00
C GLN A 36 -21.63 -4.26 34.52
N PRO A 37 -21.21 -3.03 34.15
CA PRO A 37 -20.96 -2.76 32.74
C PRO A 37 -19.94 -3.81 32.28
N PRO A 38 -20.14 -4.47 31.12
CA PRO A 38 -19.12 -5.37 30.60
C PRO A 38 -17.82 -4.59 30.58
N THR A 39 -16.81 -5.06 31.31
CA THR A 39 -15.51 -4.41 31.37
C THR A 39 -14.95 -4.43 29.96
N ALA A 40 -15.16 -3.34 29.22
CA ALA A 40 -14.83 -3.29 27.82
C ALA A 40 -13.31 -3.44 27.69
N ILE A 41 -12.88 -4.55 27.10
CA ILE A 41 -11.48 -4.84 26.87
C ILE A 41 -10.93 -3.72 25.98
N THR A 42 -9.88 -3.05 26.46
CA THR A 42 -9.24 -2.00 25.65
C THR A 42 -8.49 -2.62 24.46
N PRO A 43 -8.33 -1.92 23.32
CA PRO A 43 -7.68 -2.49 22.14
C PRO A 43 -6.27 -3.06 22.39
N LEU A 44 -5.50 -2.39 23.25
CA LEU A 44 -4.16 -2.89 23.64
C LEU A 44 -4.23 -4.14 24.51
N GLN A 45 -5.22 -4.24 25.40
CA GLN A 45 -5.43 -5.46 26.19
C GLN A 45 -5.90 -6.63 25.32
N ALA A 46 -6.79 -6.38 24.37
CA ALA A 46 -7.24 -7.38 23.40
C ALA A 46 -6.06 -7.92 22.58
N LEU A 47 -5.15 -7.03 22.13
CA LEU A 47 -3.96 -7.44 21.41
C LEU A 47 -3.02 -8.29 22.26
N ARG A 48 -2.76 -7.90 23.52
CA ARG A 48 -1.93 -8.68 24.45
C ARG A 48 -2.49 -10.09 24.68
N ILE A 49 -3.78 -10.18 24.99
CA ILE A 49 -4.48 -11.46 25.19
C ILE A 49 -4.38 -12.33 23.93
N ALA A 50 -4.57 -11.74 22.75
CA ALA A 50 -4.47 -12.47 21.50
C ALA A 50 -3.04 -12.99 21.25
N VAL A 51 -2.01 -12.19 21.49
CA VAL A 51 -0.61 -12.60 21.34
C VAL A 51 -0.29 -13.73 22.31
N ASP A 52 -0.59 -13.58 23.60
CA ASP A 52 -0.31 -14.60 24.62
C ASP A 52 -0.99 -15.94 24.28
N CYS A 53 -2.23 -15.89 23.78
CA CYS A 53 -2.95 -17.08 23.35
C CYS A 53 -2.31 -17.72 22.11
N LEU A 54 -1.93 -16.94 21.10
CA LEU A 54 -1.31 -17.45 19.88
C LEU A 54 0.07 -18.05 20.14
N GLU A 55 0.90 -17.42 20.98
CA GLU A 55 2.23 -17.93 21.35
C GLU A 55 2.14 -19.24 22.14
N THR A 56 1.11 -19.39 22.98
CA THR A 56 0.88 -20.61 23.75
C THR A 56 -0.02 -21.63 23.06
N ASN A 57 -0.33 -21.41 21.77
CA ASN A 57 -1.18 -22.26 20.93
C ASN A 57 -2.58 -22.53 21.55
N ARG A 58 -3.17 -21.51 22.16
CA ARG A 58 -4.51 -21.52 22.77
C ARG A 58 -5.51 -20.75 21.91
N VAL A 59 -6.79 -21.04 22.13
CA VAL A 59 -7.90 -20.33 21.48
C VAL A 59 -8.01 -18.91 22.03
N VAL A 60 -8.04 -17.92 21.14
CA VAL A 60 -8.23 -16.51 21.49
C VAL A 60 -9.67 -16.27 21.92
N PRO A 61 -9.92 -15.60 23.07
CA PRO A 61 -11.27 -15.22 23.50
C PRO A 61 -12.00 -14.37 22.46
N GLY A 62 -13.31 -14.62 22.28
CA GLY A 62 -14.11 -13.98 21.23
C GLY A 62 -14.06 -12.45 21.23
N ASP A 63 -14.17 -11.83 22.41
CA ASP A 63 -14.15 -10.37 22.57
C ASP A 63 -12.82 -9.75 22.10
N ALA A 64 -11.69 -10.41 22.41
CA ALA A 64 -10.37 -9.98 21.96
C ALA A 64 -10.19 -10.22 20.46
N ALA A 65 -10.67 -11.36 19.96
CA ALA A 65 -10.58 -11.72 18.54
C ALA A 65 -11.32 -10.72 17.64
N VAL A 66 -12.51 -10.27 18.03
CA VAL A 66 -13.29 -9.28 17.25
C VAL A 66 -12.54 -7.96 17.11
N ILE A 67 -11.92 -7.48 18.20
CA ILE A 67 -11.17 -6.22 18.20
C ILE A 67 -9.94 -6.32 17.29
N VAL A 68 -9.17 -7.40 17.43
CA VAL A 68 -7.96 -7.64 16.62
C VAL A 68 -8.32 -7.86 15.14
N ALA A 69 -9.39 -8.60 14.85
CA ALA A 69 -9.87 -8.80 13.48
C ALA A 69 -10.30 -7.49 12.82
N ARG A 70 -10.96 -6.58 13.57
CA ARG A 70 -11.32 -5.25 13.06
C ARG A 70 -10.10 -4.42 12.69
N ALA A 71 -9.04 -4.46 13.49
CA ALA A 71 -7.78 -3.78 13.20
C ALA A 71 -7.09 -4.36 11.96
N PHE A 72 -7.04 -5.70 11.83
CA PHE A 72 -6.45 -6.33 10.63
C PHE A 72 -7.27 -6.09 9.37
N ARG A 73 -8.60 -5.97 9.44
CA ARG A 73 -9.40 -5.59 8.26
C ARG A 73 -9.00 -4.23 7.73
N GLN A 74 -8.80 -3.23 8.60
CA GLN A 74 -8.34 -1.91 8.17
C GLN A 74 -6.99 -1.95 7.44
N TYR A 75 -6.09 -2.86 7.86
CA TYR A 75 -4.85 -3.12 7.14
C TYR A 75 -5.09 -3.79 5.78
N LEU A 76 -5.89 -4.85 5.74
CA LEU A 76 -6.19 -5.58 4.49
C LEU A 76 -6.94 -4.71 3.47
N ASP A 77 -7.77 -3.78 3.95
CA ASP A 77 -8.48 -2.79 3.15
C ASP A 77 -7.59 -1.61 2.70
N GLY A 78 -6.29 -1.63 3.07
CA GLY A 78 -5.31 -0.61 2.70
C GLY A 78 -5.47 0.74 3.41
N GLN A 79 -6.31 0.82 4.46
CA GLN A 79 -6.53 2.04 5.23
C GLN A 79 -5.38 2.34 6.19
N LEU A 80 -4.64 1.31 6.61
CA LEU A 80 -3.47 1.42 7.48
C LEU A 80 -2.33 0.61 6.87
N ASP A 81 -1.10 1.13 6.87
CA ASP A 81 0.08 0.39 6.44
C ASP A 81 0.93 -0.04 7.66
N ILE A 82 0.74 -1.29 8.10
CA ILE A 82 1.57 -1.92 9.14
C ILE A 82 2.83 -2.60 8.57
N THR A 83 2.97 -2.74 7.24
CA THR A 83 4.14 -3.39 6.64
C THR A 83 5.43 -2.61 6.84
N GLY A 84 5.34 -1.27 6.86
CA GLY A 84 6.47 -0.39 7.14
C GLY A 84 7.01 -0.55 8.56
N ASN A 85 6.12 -0.57 9.56
CA ASN A 85 6.50 -0.67 10.99
C ASN A 85 6.97 -2.07 11.37
N LEU A 86 6.47 -3.11 10.68
CA LEU A 86 6.88 -4.50 10.88
C LEU A 86 8.16 -4.87 10.11
N GLY A 87 8.73 -3.94 9.33
CA GLY A 87 9.91 -4.22 8.50
C GLY A 87 9.65 -5.22 7.37
N LEU A 88 8.39 -5.49 7.06
CA LEU A 88 7.96 -6.44 6.03
C LEU A 88 7.91 -5.80 4.63
N ARG A 89 8.04 -4.49 4.54
CA ARG A 89 8.17 -3.79 3.25
C ARG A 89 9.50 -4.19 2.61
N PRO A 90 9.51 -4.69 1.35
CA PRO A 90 10.74 -4.88 0.60
C PRO A 90 11.52 -3.55 0.60
N ARG A 91 12.71 -3.56 1.19
CA ARG A 91 13.59 -2.38 1.18
C ARG A 91 13.97 -2.09 -0.26
N GLN A 92 13.44 -1.02 -0.84
CA GLN A 92 14.04 -0.48 -2.06
C GLN A 92 15.39 0.14 -1.69
N GLY A 93 16.49 -0.46 -2.17
CA GLY A 93 17.83 0.13 -2.07
C GLY A 93 18.63 -0.25 -0.83
N GLY A 94 18.67 -1.54 -0.47
CA GLY A 94 19.71 -2.03 0.43
C GLY A 94 21.13 -1.84 -0.15
N ALA A 95 22.18 -1.96 0.68
CA ALA A 95 23.58 -1.76 0.25
C ALA A 95 24.04 -2.66 -0.92
N HIS A 96 23.28 -3.72 -1.22
CA HIS A 96 23.50 -4.65 -2.34
C HIS A 96 22.43 -4.58 -3.44
N ASP A 97 21.35 -3.82 -3.24
CA ASP A 97 20.37 -3.58 -4.29
C ASP A 97 20.85 -2.38 -5.11
N VAL A 98 21.34 -2.68 -6.31
CA VAL A 98 21.57 -1.65 -7.33
C VAL A 98 20.20 -1.01 -7.58
N PRO A 99 20.02 0.30 -7.32
CA PRO A 99 18.72 0.93 -7.51
C PRO A 99 18.23 0.63 -8.93
N ALA A 100 16.94 0.32 -9.13
CA ALA A 100 16.40 -0.03 -10.45
C ALA A 100 16.73 1.01 -11.55
N LYS A 101 16.96 2.27 -11.16
CA LYS A 101 17.46 3.34 -12.05
C LYS A 101 18.90 3.10 -12.53
N VAL A 102 19.77 2.61 -11.65
CA VAL A 102 21.15 2.26 -11.97
C VAL A 102 21.19 1.00 -12.84
N GLU A 103 20.37 -0.01 -12.56
CA GLU A 103 20.25 -1.18 -13.44
C GLU A 103 19.80 -0.80 -14.84
N ARG A 104 18.74 0.02 -14.95
CA ARG A 104 18.28 0.56 -16.24
C ARG A 104 19.38 1.34 -16.96
N ARG A 105 20.13 2.17 -16.24
CA ARG A 105 21.28 2.89 -16.80
C ARG A 105 22.37 1.94 -17.29
N MET A 106 22.68 0.88 -16.55
CA MET A 106 23.68 -0.12 -16.94
C MET A 106 23.25 -0.88 -18.19
N VAL A 107 21.97 -1.26 -18.30
CA VAL A 107 21.41 -1.90 -19.50
C VAL A 107 21.54 -0.97 -20.72
N ARG A 108 21.17 0.31 -20.56
CA ARG A 108 21.33 1.33 -21.59
C ARG A 108 22.80 1.46 -22.02
N ASP A 109 23.70 1.58 -21.05
CA ASP A 109 25.12 1.83 -21.29
C ASP A 109 25.80 0.62 -21.98
N ALA A 110 25.41 -0.60 -21.59
CA ALA A 110 25.83 -1.83 -22.26
C ALA A 110 25.34 -1.90 -23.72
N ALA A 111 24.10 -1.48 -23.98
CA ALA A 111 23.54 -1.46 -25.32
C ALA A 111 24.24 -0.46 -26.25
N ILE A 112 24.55 0.72 -25.75
CA ILE A 112 25.31 1.75 -26.49
C ILE A 112 26.72 1.23 -26.81
N LYS A 113 27.35 0.52 -25.86
CA LYS A 113 28.67 -0.08 -26.06
C LYS A 113 28.64 -1.16 -27.15
N HIS A 114 27.63 -2.02 -27.15
CA HIS A 114 27.43 -3.00 -28.22
C HIS A 114 27.29 -2.35 -29.60
N LEU A 115 26.49 -1.28 -29.71
CA LEU A 115 26.34 -0.54 -30.97
C LEU A 115 27.65 0.10 -31.43
N TYR A 116 28.45 0.61 -30.49
CA TYR A 116 29.75 1.21 -30.77
C TYR A 116 30.78 0.17 -31.25
N ASP A 117 30.80 -1.00 -30.63
CA ASP A 117 31.70 -2.09 -30.99
C ASP A 117 31.32 -2.72 -32.34
N ALA A 118 30.04 -2.72 -32.70
CA ALA A 118 29.53 -3.20 -33.99
C ALA A 118 29.88 -2.26 -35.17
N GLN A 119 30.23 -0.99 -34.93
CA GLN A 119 30.57 -0.06 -36.02
C GLN A 119 31.90 -0.46 -36.69
N PRO A 120 31.99 -0.38 -38.04
CA PRO A 120 33.19 -0.73 -38.79
C PRO A 120 34.41 0.10 -38.35
N GLU A 121 35.61 -0.39 -38.68
CA GLU A 121 36.88 0.19 -38.23
C GLU A 121 37.02 1.68 -38.61
N GLY A 122 37.46 2.50 -37.64
CA GLY A 122 37.56 3.95 -37.78
C GLY A 122 38.02 4.63 -36.49
N CYS A 123 38.31 5.92 -36.55
CA CYS A 123 38.71 6.70 -35.36
C CYS A 123 37.60 6.69 -34.29
N LYS A 124 37.98 6.64 -33.01
CA LYS A 124 37.04 6.57 -31.87
C LYS A 124 35.94 7.66 -31.91
N THR A 125 36.33 8.88 -32.30
CA THR A 125 35.43 10.02 -32.44
C THR A 125 34.43 9.84 -33.59
N ALA A 126 34.87 9.29 -34.72
CA ALA A 126 34.01 9.02 -35.87
C ALA A 126 32.95 7.95 -35.54
N LYS A 127 33.36 6.85 -34.89
CA LYS A 127 32.44 5.81 -34.41
C LYS A 127 31.40 6.36 -33.43
N ALA A 128 31.85 7.15 -32.46
CA ALA A 128 30.95 7.76 -31.47
C ALA A 128 29.99 8.78 -32.10
N GLN A 129 30.42 9.50 -33.13
CA GLN A 129 29.58 10.43 -33.87
C GLN A 129 28.49 9.66 -34.65
N GLN A 130 28.86 8.59 -35.35
CA GLN A 130 27.93 7.73 -36.08
C GLN A 130 26.86 7.12 -35.17
N VAL A 131 27.25 6.57 -34.01
CA VAL A 131 26.30 6.07 -33.01
C VAL A 131 25.41 7.18 -32.46
N ALA A 132 25.98 8.37 -32.17
CA ALA A 132 25.20 9.50 -31.69
C ALA A 132 24.17 9.99 -32.73
N ASP A 133 24.50 9.90 -34.01
CA ASP A 133 23.59 10.29 -35.09
C ASP A 133 22.50 9.22 -35.31
N MET A 134 22.84 7.92 -35.19
CA MET A 134 21.85 6.81 -35.20
C MET A 134 20.86 6.89 -34.02
N LEU A 135 21.31 7.33 -32.84
CA LEU A 135 20.46 7.52 -31.65
C LEU A 135 19.63 8.81 -31.69
N LYS A 136 19.99 9.78 -32.54
CA LYS A 136 19.20 11.02 -32.73
C LYS A 136 18.11 10.82 -33.75
N THR A 137 18.48 10.24 -34.87
CA THR A 137 17.62 10.07 -36.03
C THR A 137 17.67 8.58 -36.33
N PRO A 138 16.60 7.82 -36.00
CA PRO A 138 16.57 6.41 -36.39
C PRO A 138 16.75 6.37 -37.91
N PRO A 139 17.67 5.54 -38.44
CA PRO A 139 17.94 5.52 -39.86
C PRO A 139 16.67 5.15 -40.62
N ASP A 140 16.41 5.82 -41.75
CA ASP A 140 15.34 5.40 -42.65
C ASP A 140 15.60 3.95 -43.06
N ALA A 141 14.55 3.12 -43.03
CA ALA A 141 14.60 1.67 -43.27
C ALA A 141 15.25 1.26 -44.62
N SER A 142 15.54 2.23 -45.49
CA SER A 142 16.15 2.08 -46.80
C SER A 142 17.69 2.04 -46.80
N GLN A 143 18.38 2.46 -45.73
CA GLN A 143 19.84 2.62 -45.75
C GLN A 143 20.66 1.59 -44.95
N VAL A 144 20.05 0.83 -44.04
CA VAL A 144 20.76 -0.15 -43.22
C VAL A 144 20.26 -1.56 -43.52
N THR A 145 21.13 -2.46 -43.98
CA THR A 145 20.86 -3.90 -44.09
C THR A 145 21.25 -4.61 -42.80
N GLU A 146 20.50 -4.37 -41.73
CA GLU A 146 20.66 -5.00 -40.41
C GLU A 146 19.31 -4.91 -39.67
N ALA A 147 18.33 -5.74 -40.05
CA ALA A 147 17.00 -5.72 -39.44
C ALA A 147 17.06 -5.84 -37.91
N ASP A 148 18.04 -6.59 -37.39
CA ASP A 148 18.29 -6.76 -35.96
C ASP A 148 18.84 -5.49 -35.31
N VAL A 149 19.76 -4.75 -35.96
CA VAL A 149 20.29 -3.49 -35.43
C VAL A 149 19.22 -2.41 -35.45
N PHE A 150 18.39 -2.37 -36.50
CA PHE A 150 17.24 -1.48 -36.55
C PHE A 150 16.19 -1.80 -35.46
N ALA A 151 15.84 -3.07 -35.28
CA ALA A 151 14.94 -3.51 -34.22
C ALA A 151 15.52 -3.19 -32.84
N TYR A 152 16.84 -3.35 -32.67
CA TYR A 152 17.54 -3.04 -31.43
C TYR A 152 17.54 -1.54 -31.12
N LEU A 153 17.78 -0.67 -32.12
CA LEU A 153 17.68 0.79 -31.97
C LEU A 153 16.26 1.22 -31.62
N LEU A 154 15.25 0.66 -32.29
CA LEU A 154 13.85 0.97 -32.03
C LEU A 154 13.46 0.54 -30.60
N ASN A 155 13.95 -0.61 -30.15
CA ASN A 155 13.78 -1.07 -28.78
C ASN A 155 14.44 -0.12 -27.77
N LEU A 156 15.67 0.35 -28.04
CA LEU A 156 16.33 1.35 -27.19
C LEU A 156 15.56 2.66 -27.10
N HIS A 157 15.00 3.13 -28.21
CA HIS A 157 14.15 4.32 -28.23
C HIS A 157 12.87 4.14 -27.44
N GLN A 158 12.24 2.96 -27.50
CA GLN A 158 11.05 2.64 -26.69
C GLN A 158 11.36 2.56 -25.19
N GLN A 159 12.50 1.95 -24.83
CA GLN A 159 12.85 1.71 -23.42
C GLN A 159 13.40 2.97 -22.71
N PHE A 160 14.23 3.75 -23.40
CA PHE A 160 15.00 4.84 -22.76
C PHE A 160 14.62 6.23 -23.26
N GLY A 161 14.00 6.36 -24.44
CA GLY A 161 13.47 7.63 -24.95
C GLY A 161 14.43 8.81 -24.83
N THR A 162 14.13 9.74 -23.92
CA THR A 162 14.91 10.97 -23.69
C THR A 162 16.24 10.75 -22.96
N GLU A 163 16.44 9.59 -22.33
CA GLU A 163 17.66 9.25 -21.57
C GLU A 163 18.81 8.77 -22.46
N LEU A 164 18.61 8.69 -23.78
CA LEU A 164 19.65 8.30 -24.73
C LEU A 164 20.68 9.44 -24.96
N PRO A 165 21.97 9.11 -25.14
CA PRO A 165 22.98 10.08 -25.52
C PRO A 165 22.63 10.80 -26.83
N LYS A 166 22.71 12.13 -26.81
CA LYS A 166 22.44 12.98 -27.98
C LYS A 166 23.72 13.58 -28.56
N SER A 167 24.90 13.16 -28.12
CA SER A 167 26.15 13.74 -28.60
C SER A 167 27.29 12.74 -28.53
N MET A 168 28.25 12.88 -29.45
CA MET A 168 29.50 12.12 -29.46
C MET A 168 30.19 12.10 -28.09
N ARG A 169 30.23 13.25 -27.38
CA ARG A 169 30.85 13.34 -26.05
C ARG A 169 30.14 12.51 -24.99
N GLN A 170 28.83 12.34 -25.09
CA GLN A 170 28.06 11.50 -24.17
C GLN A 170 28.24 10.02 -24.50
N VAL A 171 28.26 9.66 -25.78
CA VAL A 171 28.56 8.27 -26.21
C VAL A 171 29.96 7.86 -25.77
N LEU A 172 30.97 8.72 -25.97
CA LEU A 172 32.33 8.44 -25.50
C LEU A 172 32.40 8.28 -23.98
N ARG A 173 31.66 9.09 -23.21
CA ARG A 173 31.60 8.91 -21.74
C ARG A 173 31.04 7.56 -21.33
N VAL A 174 29.96 7.12 -21.99
CA VAL A 174 29.35 5.81 -21.76
C VAL A 174 30.32 4.68 -22.10
N VAL A 175 30.97 4.74 -23.26
CA VAL A 175 31.94 3.72 -23.71
C VAL A 175 33.18 3.67 -22.82
N GLU A 176 33.67 4.82 -22.35
CA GLU A 176 34.82 4.93 -21.45
C GLU A 176 34.48 4.66 -19.97
N GLY A 177 33.21 4.42 -19.63
CA GLY A 177 32.76 4.19 -18.25
C GLY A 177 32.92 5.42 -17.34
N LYS A 178 32.96 6.63 -17.91
CA LYS A 178 33.10 7.88 -17.16
C LYS A 178 31.70 8.45 -16.83
N PRO A 179 31.48 8.91 -15.58
CA PRO A 179 30.18 9.41 -15.14
C PRO A 179 29.64 10.63 -15.91
#